data_AF-A0A9E2ALN6-F1
#
_entry.id   AF-A0A9E2ALN6-F1
#
_cell.length_a   1.000
_cell.length_b   1.000
_cell.length_c   1.000
_cell.angle_alpha   90.00
_cell.angle_beta   90.00
_cell.angle_gamma   90.00
#
_symmetry.space_group_name_H-M   'P 1'
#
loop_
_entity.id
_entity.type
_entity.pdbx_description
1 polymer ?
#
loop_
_entity_poly.entity_id
_entity_poly.type
_entity_poly.pdbx_seq_one_letter_code
_entity_poly.pdbx_strand_id
1 'polypeptide(L)'
;MKTKLLLGLILTFATMTASFGQYSKVVVRVKWKQKSYDNKLEIYNPSNDLVFTICDDTQCYTGTPDGVTDVYAVRYKLGCVANGNNYYVKLYDKANDGWTSSQVKVIVGGVEVLNNDGSGATSAGQSLYFNVSGGDAECNTQDDMDQDGRSDELDYDDDGDGLTDGVENMGEDRFECTLPPLIFENGSYEAAASTGAEGTVGAVYRFGNAIEGKDVLMEILELDNTTIANIDRDTIDNPTNLQTELTMTGSGTPGARFKFTIVDSGTTTPSTEIYRINGISWDVDGSTNYQESHVYYDVAAYGTENPTALEVIDLGGNDIQISANGEQEGPGFSDLMILRAYYQFIGNSFEMRMQLVAPVSGTRTRQFGMSFTQCEFLDFNANALVIITGEDSDGDGKYNHLDLDSDNDGIPDNVEAQPTLGYIAPGGVIDKRTGIDLLYGSGLTAIDTDRDNTPDVLDLDTDADGLPDIEENGMANAIISFTDVDDDGLDALFEGSNMLDVTDVNDEIDLPEASILPDDDNDVYTGGDVDYRDYFNTNPPSSATLDFDGVDDYLATDSFISGQTDISIMAWIKPDALNAGTTTIVGEDLGCKLYLR
;
A
#
# COMPACT_ATOMS: atom_id res chain seq x y z
N MET A 1 -56.29 13.12 59.03
CA MET A 1 -56.53 13.59 57.64
C MET A 1 -55.76 14.89 57.46
N LYS A 2 -54.76 15.08 56.62
CA LYS A 2 -54.12 14.25 55.57
C LYS A 2 -52.62 14.59 55.60
N THR A 3 -51.80 13.55 55.66
CA THR A 3 -50.35 13.54 55.46
C THR A 3 -50.05 13.82 53.98
N LYS A 4 -49.15 14.76 53.68
CA LYS A 4 -48.60 14.92 52.32
C LYS A 4 -47.27 14.15 52.26
N LEU A 5 -47.27 13.13 51.41
CA LEU A 5 -46.15 12.26 51.07
C LEU A 5 -45.11 13.08 50.28
N LEU A 6 -43.85 13.00 50.71
CA LEU A 6 -42.68 13.41 49.94
C LEU A 6 -42.26 12.19 49.11
N LEU A 7 -42.43 12.23 47.79
CA LEU A 7 -41.98 11.16 46.90
C LEU A 7 -40.57 11.51 46.43
N GLY A 8 -39.56 10.83 46.98
CA GLY A 8 -38.19 10.88 46.49
C GLY A 8 -38.08 10.04 45.21
N LEU A 9 -37.67 10.68 44.12
CA LEU A 9 -37.28 10.02 42.89
C LEU A 9 -35.86 9.48 43.08
N ILE A 10 -35.73 8.18 43.37
CA ILE A 10 -34.44 7.48 43.30
C ILE A 10 -34.22 7.11 41.83
N LEU A 11 -33.37 7.88 41.16
CA LEU A 11 -32.88 7.57 39.82
C LEU A 11 -31.82 6.48 39.98
N THR A 12 -32.19 5.22 39.79
CA THR A 12 -31.23 4.11 39.65
C THR A 12 -30.54 4.28 38.30
N PHE A 13 -29.31 4.81 38.32
CA PHE A 13 -28.39 4.74 37.19
C PHE A 13 -28.01 3.26 37.03
N ALA A 14 -28.66 2.57 36.09
CA ALA A 14 -28.17 1.30 35.61
C ALA A 14 -26.98 1.63 34.70
N THR A 15 -25.76 1.50 35.23
CA THR A 15 -24.56 1.44 34.41
C THR A 15 -24.69 0.21 33.53
N MET A 16 -25.12 0.39 32.28
CA MET A 16 -24.85 -0.57 31.22
C MET A 16 -23.33 -0.64 31.09
N THR A 17 -22.70 -1.60 31.74
CA THR A 17 -21.36 -2.01 31.35
C THR A 17 -21.54 -2.71 30.02
N ALA A 18 -21.32 -1.98 28.92
CA ALA A 18 -21.03 -2.64 27.66
C ALA A 18 -19.85 -3.58 27.93
N SER A 19 -20.08 -4.87 27.77
CA SER A 19 -18.99 -5.85 27.76
C SER A 19 -18.34 -5.70 26.40
N PHE A 20 -17.40 -4.75 26.27
CA PHE A 20 -16.52 -4.74 25.11
C PHE A 20 -15.86 -6.11 25.02
N GLY A 21 -15.93 -6.73 23.84
CA GLY A 21 -15.07 -7.87 23.55
C GLY A 21 -13.65 -7.41 23.82
N GLN A 22 -12.92 -8.11 24.69
CA GLN A 22 -11.51 -7.80 24.85
C GLN A 22 -10.77 -8.48 23.71
N TYR A 23 -9.83 -7.80 23.07
CA TYR A 23 -8.98 -8.36 22.01
C TYR A 23 -7.54 -8.47 22.53
N SER A 24 -6.74 -9.35 21.92
CA SER A 24 -5.30 -9.46 22.21
C SER A 24 -4.52 -9.74 20.93
N LYS A 25 -3.34 -9.13 20.79
CA LYS A 25 -2.48 -9.32 19.61
C LYS A 25 -1.97 -10.75 19.57
N VAL A 26 -2.16 -11.43 18.44
CA VAL A 26 -1.73 -12.81 18.25
C VAL A 26 -0.66 -12.89 17.17
N VAL A 27 0.46 -13.53 17.52
CA VAL A 27 1.56 -13.82 16.61
C VAL A 27 1.86 -15.31 16.64
N VAL A 28 1.92 -15.92 15.47
CA VAL A 28 2.37 -17.31 15.33
C VAL A 28 3.77 -17.33 14.74
N ARG A 29 4.72 -17.92 15.47
CA ARG A 29 6.08 -18.11 14.98
C ARG A 29 6.27 -19.55 14.58
N VAL A 30 6.81 -19.76 13.38
CA VAL A 30 7.14 -21.08 12.86
C VAL A 30 8.60 -21.10 12.45
N LYS A 31 9.33 -22.05 13.02
CA LYS A 31 10.69 -22.39 12.61
C LYS A 31 10.63 -23.67 11.80
N TRP A 32 10.71 -23.52 10.48
CA TRP A 32 10.83 -24.60 9.53
C TRP A 32 12.27 -25.10 9.46
N LYS A 33 12.43 -26.41 9.29
CA LYS A 33 13.73 -27.04 9.09
C LYS A 33 13.77 -27.79 7.78
N GLN A 34 14.95 -28.28 7.42
CA GLN A 34 15.13 -29.05 6.19
C GLN A 34 14.07 -30.14 6.03
N LYS A 35 13.45 -30.17 4.86
CA LYS A 35 12.41 -31.13 4.48
C LYS A 35 11.10 -30.95 5.26
N SER A 36 10.70 -29.71 5.53
CA SER A 36 9.38 -29.40 6.11
C SER A 36 8.27 -29.22 5.07
N TYR A 37 8.53 -29.47 3.78
CA TYR A 37 7.59 -29.28 2.67
C TYR A 37 6.31 -30.14 2.77
N ASP A 38 6.27 -31.12 3.65
CA ASP A 38 5.14 -32.00 3.90
C ASP A 38 4.38 -31.67 5.21
N ASN A 39 4.81 -30.61 5.89
CA ASN A 39 4.23 -30.10 7.11
C ASN A 39 3.31 -28.91 6.82
N LYS A 40 2.20 -28.82 7.58
CA LYS A 40 1.23 -27.73 7.50
C LYS A 40 0.71 -27.40 8.88
N LEU A 41 0.42 -26.14 9.15
CA LEU A 41 -0.28 -25.70 10.36
C LEU A 41 -1.58 -24.99 9.97
N GLU A 42 -2.65 -25.26 10.69
CA GLU A 42 -3.91 -24.52 10.57
C GLU A 42 -4.31 -23.96 11.94
N ILE A 43 -4.91 -22.77 11.97
CA ILE A 43 -5.35 -22.11 13.19
C ILE A 43 -6.86 -22.04 13.16
N TYR A 44 -7.50 -22.40 14.26
CA TYR A 44 -8.95 -22.42 14.38
C TYR A 44 -9.43 -21.64 15.60
N ASN A 45 -10.56 -20.96 15.43
CA ASN A 45 -11.26 -20.29 16.52
C ASN A 45 -12.07 -21.31 17.37
N PRO A 46 -12.66 -20.89 18.51
CA PRO A 46 -13.47 -21.77 19.35
C PRO A 46 -14.74 -22.32 18.68
N SER A 47 -15.20 -21.67 17.60
CA SER A 47 -16.33 -22.11 16.78
C SER A 47 -15.97 -23.19 15.75
N ASN A 48 -14.67 -23.51 15.61
CA ASN A 48 -14.07 -24.38 14.58
C ASN A 48 -14.03 -23.77 13.17
N ASP A 49 -14.11 -22.46 13.05
CA ASP A 49 -13.81 -21.80 11.80
C ASP A 49 -12.30 -21.74 11.62
N LEU A 50 -11.85 -22.04 10.40
CA LEU A 50 -10.46 -21.88 10.01
C LEU A 50 -10.15 -20.38 9.99
N VAL A 51 -9.17 -19.98 10.79
CA VAL A 51 -8.67 -18.60 10.84
C VAL A 51 -7.56 -18.43 9.82
N PHE A 52 -6.57 -19.33 9.81
CA PHE A 52 -5.40 -19.18 8.95
C PHE A 52 -4.74 -20.53 8.64
N THR A 53 -4.09 -20.63 7.48
CA THR A 53 -3.29 -21.79 7.08
C THR A 53 -1.85 -21.37 6.84
N ILE A 54 -0.90 -22.09 7.42
CA ILE A 54 0.54 -21.85 7.33
C ILE A 54 1.20 -23.07 6.68
N CYS A 55 1.92 -22.84 5.59
CA CYS A 55 2.61 -23.87 4.81
C CYS A 55 4.08 -23.49 4.59
N ASP A 56 4.93 -24.49 4.38
CA ASP A 56 6.31 -24.29 3.96
C ASP A 56 6.34 -23.86 2.48
N ASP A 57 7.01 -22.75 2.17
CA ASP A 57 7.22 -22.24 0.79
C ASP A 57 5.92 -22.10 -0.03
N THR A 58 4.81 -21.74 0.62
CA THR A 58 3.45 -21.63 0.07
C THR A 58 2.84 -22.93 -0.52
N GLN A 59 3.58 -24.03 -0.53
CA GLN A 59 3.12 -25.31 -1.08
C GLN A 59 2.23 -26.05 -0.09
N CYS A 60 0.97 -25.61 0.04
CA CYS A 60 -0.07 -26.26 0.82
C CYS A 60 -0.57 -27.59 0.20
N TYR A 61 0.33 -28.55 -0.02
CA TYR A 61 0.04 -29.86 -0.62
C TYR A 61 -0.42 -29.85 -2.08
N THR A 62 -0.03 -28.86 -2.88
CA THR A 62 -0.31 -28.83 -4.32
C THR A 62 0.71 -29.69 -5.08
N GLY A 63 0.41 -30.99 -5.26
CA GLY A 63 1.18 -31.89 -6.13
C GLY A 63 2.04 -32.94 -5.40
N THR A 64 3.15 -33.35 -6.02
CA THR A 64 4.12 -34.28 -5.44
C THR A 64 5.06 -33.47 -4.55
N PRO A 65 5.08 -33.68 -3.21
CA PRO A 65 5.93 -32.90 -2.32
C PRO A 65 7.40 -33.25 -2.59
N ASP A 66 8.10 -32.43 -3.37
CA ASP A 66 9.53 -32.53 -3.66
C ASP A 66 10.11 -31.12 -3.59
N GLY A 67 10.99 -30.88 -2.61
CA GLY A 67 11.65 -29.59 -2.41
C GLY A 67 12.83 -29.68 -1.43
N VAL A 68 13.86 -28.87 -1.66
CA VAL A 68 14.94 -28.67 -0.69
C VAL A 68 14.54 -27.46 0.15
N THR A 69 13.72 -27.65 1.18
CA THR A 69 13.40 -26.51 2.05
C THR A 69 14.59 -26.21 2.95
N ASP A 70 15.04 -24.96 2.94
CA ASP A 70 16.10 -24.51 3.83
C ASP A 70 15.56 -24.29 5.25
N VAL A 71 16.45 -24.09 6.22
CA VAL A 71 16.03 -23.80 7.59
C VAL A 71 15.64 -22.32 7.64
N TYR A 72 14.37 -22.00 7.89
CA TYR A 72 13.94 -20.62 8.09
C TYR A 72 12.93 -20.44 9.20
N ALA A 73 12.91 -19.23 9.77
CA ALA A 73 12.07 -18.88 10.91
C ALA A 73 11.31 -17.60 10.62
N VAL A 74 9.99 -17.69 10.69
CA VAL A 74 9.09 -16.63 10.27
C VAL A 74 7.99 -16.40 11.28
N ARG A 75 7.40 -15.21 11.21
CA ARG A 75 6.29 -14.76 12.02
C ARG A 75 5.11 -14.45 11.13
N TYR A 76 3.96 -14.95 11.54
CA TYR A 76 2.66 -14.63 10.98
C TYR A 76 1.97 -13.72 11.99
N LYS A 77 1.70 -12.48 11.57
CA LYS A 77 0.92 -11.51 12.34
C LYS A 77 -0.55 -11.81 12.06
N LEU A 78 -1.32 -12.15 13.11
CA LEU A 78 -2.77 -12.38 13.03
C LEU A 78 -3.57 -11.18 13.54
N GLY A 79 -2.90 -10.09 13.92
CA GLY A 79 -3.56 -8.90 14.46
C GLY A 79 -4.22 -9.14 15.80
N CYS A 80 -5.25 -8.35 16.05
CA CYS A 80 -6.03 -8.36 17.27
C CYS A 80 -7.15 -9.40 17.19
N VAL A 81 -6.96 -10.50 17.92
CA VAL A 81 -7.94 -11.60 17.95
C VAL A 81 -8.80 -11.48 19.20
N ALA A 82 -10.12 -11.70 19.05
CA ALA A 82 -11.06 -11.68 20.16
C ALA A 82 -10.66 -12.66 21.27
N ASN A 83 -10.68 -12.20 22.53
CA ASN A 83 -10.35 -13.02 23.68
C ASN A 83 -11.33 -14.19 23.80
N GLY A 84 -10.78 -15.37 24.03
CA GLY A 84 -11.57 -16.59 24.10
C GLY A 84 -10.73 -17.78 24.52
N ASN A 85 -11.44 -18.82 24.96
CA ASN A 85 -10.82 -20.07 25.35
C ASN A 85 -10.99 -21.12 24.26
N ASN A 86 -10.03 -22.03 24.16
CA ASN A 86 -10.04 -23.17 23.23
C ASN A 86 -9.88 -22.79 21.76
N TYR A 87 -9.12 -21.74 21.48
CA TYR A 87 -8.45 -21.65 20.18
C TYR A 87 -7.51 -22.85 20.03
N TYR A 88 -7.23 -23.27 18.81
CA TYR A 88 -6.27 -24.35 18.61
C TYR A 88 -5.50 -24.22 17.30
N VAL A 89 -4.24 -24.63 17.36
CA VAL A 89 -3.46 -24.93 16.15
C VAL A 89 -3.57 -26.41 15.85
N LYS A 90 -3.64 -26.77 14.57
CA LYS A 90 -3.66 -28.14 14.09
C LYS A 90 -2.43 -28.37 13.22
N LEU A 91 -1.52 -29.21 13.72
CA LEU A 91 -0.24 -29.50 13.08
C LEU A 91 -0.35 -30.78 12.25
N TYR A 92 -0.08 -30.69 10.97
CA TYR A 92 -0.09 -31.80 10.02
C TYR A 92 1.33 -32.19 9.62
N ASP A 93 1.51 -33.49 9.42
CA ASP A 93 2.73 -34.10 8.92
C ASP A 93 2.32 -35.22 7.96
N LYS A 94 2.49 -34.99 6.66
CA LYS A 94 1.97 -35.89 5.64
C LYS A 94 2.81 -37.17 5.53
N ALA A 95 4.13 -37.11 5.69
CA ALA A 95 4.98 -38.29 5.66
C ALA A 95 4.93 -39.13 6.95
N ASN A 96 4.46 -38.54 8.06
CA ASN A 96 4.53 -39.07 9.41
C ASN A 96 5.97 -39.41 9.84
N ASP A 97 6.95 -38.59 9.44
CA ASP A 97 8.34 -38.70 9.87
C ASP A 97 8.71 -37.70 10.99
N GLY A 98 7.73 -36.90 11.42
CA GLY A 98 7.78 -35.92 12.48
C GLY A 98 8.34 -34.58 12.01
N TRP A 99 7.95 -33.51 12.69
CA TRP A 99 8.53 -32.18 12.53
C TRP A 99 9.94 -32.13 13.15
N THR A 100 10.91 -32.88 12.61
CA THR A 100 12.20 -33.10 13.29
C THR A 100 12.95 -31.78 13.55
N SER A 101 12.94 -31.35 14.82
CA SER A 101 13.57 -30.12 15.31
C SER A 101 13.00 -28.79 14.78
N SER A 102 11.78 -28.78 14.24
CA SER A 102 11.00 -27.55 13.97
C SER A 102 10.38 -27.03 15.27
N GLN A 103 9.82 -25.81 15.24
CA GLN A 103 9.14 -25.24 16.40
C GLN A 103 7.95 -24.38 15.97
N VAL A 104 6.83 -24.54 16.69
CA VAL A 104 5.65 -23.69 16.58
C VAL A 104 5.45 -22.99 17.92
N LYS A 105 5.36 -21.67 17.89
CA LYS A 105 5.00 -20.84 19.04
C LYS A 105 3.78 -20.01 18.74
N VAL A 106 2.88 -19.90 19.72
CA VAL A 106 1.80 -18.91 19.70
C VAL A 106 2.06 -17.93 20.83
N ILE A 107 2.04 -16.65 20.48
CA ILE A 107 2.27 -15.54 21.39
C ILE A 107 1.00 -14.70 21.41
N VAL A 108 0.50 -14.40 22.59
CA VAL A 108 -0.70 -13.58 22.82
C VAL A 108 -0.34 -12.43 23.74
N GLY A 109 -0.52 -11.19 23.30
CA GLY A 109 -0.17 -9.99 24.08
C GLY A 109 1.28 -10.01 24.58
N GLY A 110 2.20 -10.45 23.72
CA GLY A 110 3.62 -10.62 24.05
C GLY A 110 3.99 -11.84 24.92
N VAL A 111 3.02 -12.64 25.35
CA VAL A 111 3.25 -13.84 26.20
C VAL A 111 3.19 -15.11 25.36
N GLU A 112 4.21 -15.95 25.43
CA GLU A 112 4.19 -17.30 24.83
C GLU A 112 3.14 -18.18 25.54
N VAL A 113 2.07 -18.54 24.83
CA VAL A 113 0.97 -19.39 25.34
C VAL A 113 1.03 -20.81 24.81
N LEU A 114 1.74 -21.04 23.70
CA LEU A 114 1.98 -22.35 23.11
C LEU A 114 3.41 -22.44 22.61
N ASN A 115 4.04 -23.59 22.87
CA ASN A 115 5.37 -23.93 22.35
C ASN A 115 5.42 -25.44 22.13
N ASN A 116 5.56 -25.85 20.87
CA ASN A 116 5.55 -27.25 20.49
C ASN A 116 6.58 -27.52 19.38
N ASP A 117 7.16 -28.72 19.39
CA ASP A 117 8.15 -29.16 18.41
C ASP A 117 7.54 -29.92 17.23
N GLY A 118 6.21 -30.05 17.17
CA GLY A 118 5.47 -30.76 16.13
C GLY A 118 5.67 -32.28 16.13
N SER A 119 6.34 -32.85 17.14
CA SER A 119 6.65 -34.30 17.20
C SER A 119 5.42 -35.21 17.28
N GLY A 120 4.26 -34.67 17.65
CA GLY A 120 2.98 -35.40 17.68
C GLY A 120 2.12 -35.20 16.44
N ALA A 121 2.56 -34.42 15.45
CA ALA A 121 1.85 -34.21 14.21
C ALA A 121 1.75 -35.51 13.41
N THR A 122 0.65 -35.65 12.66
CA THR A 122 0.40 -36.79 11.78
C THR A 122 -0.36 -36.32 10.56
N SER A 123 -0.58 -37.22 9.60
CA SER A 123 -1.40 -36.94 8.42
C SER A 123 -2.87 -36.60 8.75
N ALA A 124 -3.36 -36.99 9.94
CA ALA A 124 -4.69 -36.61 10.42
C ALA A 124 -4.72 -35.26 11.17
N GLY A 125 -3.54 -34.72 11.49
CA GLY A 125 -3.35 -33.51 12.27
C GLY A 125 -3.37 -33.74 13.79
N GLN A 126 -2.57 -32.96 14.52
CA GLN A 126 -2.56 -32.87 15.98
C GLN A 126 -3.11 -31.51 16.42
N SER A 127 -4.22 -31.50 17.16
CA SER A 127 -4.77 -30.27 17.74
C SER A 127 -4.07 -29.92 19.06
N LEU A 128 -3.60 -28.69 19.17
CA LEU A 128 -3.00 -28.11 20.37
C LEU A 128 -3.78 -26.84 20.74
N TYR A 129 -4.41 -26.86 21.90
CA TYR A 129 -5.29 -25.77 22.34
C TYR A 129 -4.51 -24.69 23.11
N PHE A 130 -4.93 -23.44 22.92
CA PHE A 130 -4.46 -22.28 23.65
C PHE A 130 -5.63 -21.32 23.92
N ASN A 131 -5.39 -20.34 24.79
CA ASN A 131 -6.36 -19.31 25.09
C ASN A 131 -5.83 -17.96 24.60
N VAL A 132 -6.72 -17.14 24.07
CA VAL A 132 -6.45 -15.73 23.78
C VAL A 132 -6.99 -14.92 24.94
N SER A 133 -6.09 -14.31 25.71
CA SER A 133 -6.43 -13.54 26.90
C SER A 133 -5.29 -12.59 27.23
N GLY A 134 -5.62 -11.43 27.79
CA GLY A 134 -4.62 -10.43 28.16
C GLY A 134 -5.20 -9.03 28.08
N GLY A 135 -6.05 -8.80 27.06
CA GLY A 135 -6.60 -7.47 26.79
C GLY A 135 -5.44 -6.57 26.44
N ASP A 136 -4.98 -6.65 25.19
CA ASP A 136 -3.88 -5.79 24.76
C ASP A 136 -4.41 -4.36 24.63
N ALA A 137 -3.74 -3.40 25.27
CA ALA A 137 -4.16 -2.01 25.22
C ALA A 137 -4.15 -1.51 23.77
N GLU A 138 -3.13 -1.95 23.01
CA GLU A 138 -2.97 -1.67 21.57
C GLU A 138 -4.19 -2.18 20.79
N CYS A 139 -4.74 -3.35 21.13
CA CYS A 139 -5.89 -3.94 20.42
C CYS A 139 -7.25 -3.31 20.71
N ASN A 140 -7.37 -2.41 21.68
CA ASN A 140 -8.65 -1.70 21.89
C ASN A 140 -8.61 -0.29 21.30
N THR A 141 -7.57 0.01 20.53
CA THR A 141 -7.29 1.30 19.88
C THR A 141 -6.66 1.08 18.51
N GLN A 142 -6.81 -0.11 17.92
CA GLN A 142 -6.46 -0.29 16.52
C GLN A 142 -7.62 0.22 15.70
N ASP A 143 -7.25 0.98 14.69
CA ASP A 143 -8.13 1.45 13.65
C ASP A 143 -8.45 0.23 12.74
N ASP A 144 -9.68 0.22 12.23
CA ASP A 144 -10.39 -0.84 11.49
C ASP A 144 -11.49 -0.08 10.75
N MET A 145 -11.07 0.58 9.67
CA MET A 145 -11.82 1.62 8.98
C MET A 145 -13.10 1.05 8.34
N ASP A 146 -13.00 0.00 7.53
CA ASP A 146 -14.12 -0.71 6.90
C ASP A 146 -14.93 -1.65 7.84
N GLN A 147 -14.46 -1.85 9.08
CA GLN A 147 -15.08 -2.70 10.10
C GLN A 147 -15.24 -4.18 9.71
N ASP A 148 -14.40 -4.72 8.84
CA ASP A 148 -14.42 -6.14 8.47
C ASP A 148 -13.87 -7.06 9.60
N GLY A 149 -13.25 -6.45 10.62
CA GLY A 149 -12.65 -7.10 11.77
C GLY A 149 -11.16 -7.44 11.61
N ARG A 150 -10.51 -6.87 10.61
CA ARG A 150 -9.07 -6.76 10.42
C ARG A 150 -8.67 -5.33 10.74
N SER A 151 -7.49 -5.17 11.31
CA SER A 151 -6.98 -3.84 11.63
C SER A 151 -6.24 -3.30 10.43
N ASP A 152 -6.28 -1.99 10.22
CA ASP A 152 -5.60 -1.30 9.12
C ASP A 152 -4.11 -1.70 8.98
N GLU A 153 -3.41 -1.96 10.11
CA GLU A 153 -2.01 -2.45 10.06
C GLU A 153 -1.80 -3.84 9.37
N LEU A 154 -2.88 -4.52 8.99
CA LEU A 154 -2.93 -5.84 8.38
C LEU A 154 -4.00 -5.96 7.29
N ASP A 155 -4.80 -4.92 7.08
CA ASP A 155 -5.68 -4.80 5.93
C ASP A 155 -4.90 -4.29 4.71
N TYR A 156 -5.42 -4.57 3.53
CA TYR A 156 -4.83 -4.25 2.23
C TYR A 156 -5.65 -3.18 1.50
N ASP A 157 -6.80 -2.82 2.07
CA ASP A 157 -7.92 -2.07 1.50
C ASP A 157 -8.70 -1.54 2.73
N ASP A 158 -8.09 -0.57 3.43
CA ASP A 158 -8.49 -0.17 4.79
C ASP A 158 -9.94 0.38 4.84
N ASP A 159 -10.40 1.11 3.82
CA ASP A 159 -11.78 1.62 3.68
C ASP A 159 -12.73 0.67 2.91
N GLY A 160 -12.20 -0.41 2.32
CA GLY A 160 -12.96 -1.49 1.70
C GLY A 160 -13.55 -1.14 0.33
N ASP A 161 -13.15 0.00 -0.24
CA ASP A 161 -13.60 0.50 -1.54
C ASP A 161 -13.07 -0.37 -2.71
N GLY A 162 -12.21 -1.34 -2.43
CA GLY A 162 -11.69 -2.28 -3.40
C GLY A 162 -10.48 -1.78 -4.17
N LEU A 163 -10.07 -0.53 -4.04
CA LEU A 163 -8.69 -0.12 -4.26
C LEU A 163 -7.83 -0.73 -3.14
N THR A 164 -6.57 -0.35 -3.06
CA THR A 164 -5.70 -0.97 -2.05
C THR A 164 -4.83 0.13 -1.53
N ASP A 165 -4.51 0.15 -0.23
CA ASP A 165 -3.77 1.28 0.35
C ASP A 165 -2.45 1.52 -0.38
N GLY A 166 -1.83 0.44 -0.87
CA GLY A 166 -0.63 0.48 -1.68
C GLY A 166 -0.78 1.22 -3.01
N VAL A 167 -1.94 1.09 -3.63
CA VAL A 167 -2.36 1.79 -4.85
C VAL A 167 -2.65 3.26 -4.55
N GLU A 168 -3.45 3.56 -3.54
CA GLU A 168 -3.90 4.93 -3.25
C GLU A 168 -2.78 5.80 -2.66
N ASN A 169 -1.89 5.21 -1.86
CA ASN A 169 -0.72 5.91 -1.32
C ASN A 169 0.36 6.23 -2.38
N MET A 170 0.21 5.77 -3.63
CA MET A 170 1.15 6.07 -4.72
C MET A 170 0.83 7.40 -5.45
N GLY A 171 -0.40 7.91 -5.31
CA GLY A 171 -0.86 9.24 -5.75
C GLY A 171 -1.15 9.40 -7.25
N GLU A 172 -1.67 10.58 -7.60
CA GLU A 172 -2.17 11.02 -8.93
C GLU A 172 -1.22 10.73 -10.10
N ASP A 173 0.11 10.80 -9.91
CA ASP A 173 1.06 10.79 -11.03
C ASP A 173 1.51 9.38 -11.50
N ARG A 174 1.10 8.27 -10.87
CA ARG A 174 1.93 7.02 -10.91
C ARG A 174 1.22 5.68 -10.78
N PHE A 175 0.09 5.51 -11.44
CA PHE A 175 -0.36 4.17 -11.82
C PHE A 175 0.50 3.63 -12.97
N GLU A 176 1.75 3.30 -12.65
CA GLU A 176 2.63 2.33 -13.28
C GLU A 176 4.08 2.64 -12.85
N CYS A 177 4.95 1.65 -13.03
CA CYS A 177 6.40 1.72 -12.97
C CYS A 177 7.09 2.77 -13.87
N THR A 178 6.60 3.99 -13.93
CA THR A 178 6.98 5.04 -14.88
C THR A 178 8.04 5.96 -14.33
N LEU A 179 8.12 6.11 -13.00
CA LEU A 179 9.17 6.93 -12.42
C LEU A 179 10.54 6.26 -12.45
N PRO A 180 11.59 7.01 -12.85
CA PRO A 180 12.94 6.50 -12.81
C PRO A 180 13.35 6.13 -11.37
N PRO A 181 13.99 4.97 -11.16
CA PRO A 181 14.55 4.63 -9.87
C PRO A 181 15.64 5.61 -9.46
N LEU A 182 15.87 5.82 -8.16
CA LEU A 182 17.08 6.48 -7.68
C LEU A 182 18.23 5.48 -7.79
N ILE A 183 19.18 5.78 -8.66
CA ILE A 183 20.35 4.94 -8.89
C ILE A 183 21.50 5.40 -7.99
N PHE A 184 21.97 4.48 -7.15
CA PHE A 184 23.18 4.68 -6.36
C PHE A 184 24.31 3.90 -7.01
N GLU A 185 25.16 4.58 -7.77
CA GLU A 185 26.32 3.99 -8.41
C GLU A 185 27.53 4.93 -8.30
N ASN A 186 28.72 4.35 -8.18
CA ASN A 186 29.99 5.07 -8.24
C ASN A 186 30.07 6.28 -7.28
N GLY A 187 29.50 6.15 -6.08
CA GLY A 187 29.50 7.19 -5.05
C GLY A 187 30.91 7.75 -4.80
N SER A 188 31.07 9.07 -4.90
CA SER A 188 32.40 9.71 -4.81
C SER A 188 32.44 10.78 -3.72
N TYR A 189 33.54 10.81 -2.95
CA TYR A 189 33.71 11.78 -1.88
C TYR A 189 33.77 13.22 -2.41
N GLU A 190 32.85 14.07 -1.94
CA GLU A 190 32.69 15.46 -2.37
C GLU A 190 33.28 16.40 -1.33
N ALA A 191 34.57 16.74 -1.49
CA ALA A 191 35.30 17.56 -0.53
C ALA A 191 34.73 18.99 -0.38
N ALA A 192 34.04 19.53 -1.41
CA ALA A 192 33.48 20.88 -1.35
C ALA A 192 32.19 20.95 -0.52
N ALA A 193 31.44 19.85 -0.45
CA ALA A 193 30.23 19.73 0.38
C ALA A 193 30.54 19.20 1.79
N SER A 194 31.68 18.53 1.97
CA SER A 194 32.06 17.88 3.23
C SER A 194 32.58 18.87 4.28
N THR A 195 32.16 18.68 5.53
CA THR A 195 32.75 19.32 6.71
C THR A 195 33.72 18.40 7.47
N GLY A 196 33.57 17.08 7.28
CA GLY A 196 34.45 16.03 7.78
C GLY A 196 35.45 15.54 6.73
N ALA A 197 36.42 14.72 7.15
CA ALA A 197 37.28 13.99 6.23
C ALA A 197 36.56 12.73 5.72
N GLU A 198 36.98 12.20 4.57
CA GLU A 198 36.45 10.94 4.01
C GLU A 198 36.33 9.83 5.07
N GLY A 199 35.16 9.16 5.12
CA GLY A 199 34.85 8.09 6.07
C GLY A 199 34.58 8.55 7.52
N THR A 200 34.45 9.85 7.77
CA THR A 200 34.16 10.41 9.11
C THR A 200 32.86 11.23 9.12
N VAL A 201 32.33 11.51 10.30
CA VAL A 201 31.13 12.36 10.47
C VAL A 201 31.33 13.72 9.76
N GLY A 202 30.33 14.13 8.97
CA GLY A 202 30.35 15.30 8.12
C GLY A 202 30.98 15.08 6.73
N ALA A 203 31.41 13.87 6.40
CA ALA A 203 31.78 13.51 5.02
C ALA A 203 30.53 13.40 4.16
N VAL A 204 30.60 13.91 2.93
CA VAL A 204 29.53 13.87 1.93
C VAL A 204 30.02 13.09 0.71
N TYR A 205 29.19 12.18 0.22
CA TYR A 205 29.40 11.42 -1.01
C TYR A 205 28.34 11.81 -2.04
N ARG A 206 28.76 12.03 -3.28
CA ARG A 206 27.88 12.37 -4.41
C ARG A 206 27.65 11.14 -5.27
N PHE A 207 26.39 10.85 -5.52
CA PHE A 207 25.90 9.91 -6.53
C PHE A 207 25.33 10.74 -7.68
N GLY A 208 26.04 10.76 -8.81
CA GLY A 208 25.70 11.63 -9.94
C GLY A 208 24.63 11.01 -10.82
N ASN A 209 23.70 11.84 -11.32
CA ASN A 209 22.60 11.38 -12.18
C ASN A 209 21.82 10.20 -11.56
N ALA A 210 21.54 10.32 -10.26
CA ALA A 210 20.76 9.33 -9.52
C ALA A 210 19.32 9.27 -10.04
N ILE A 211 18.78 10.41 -10.47
CA ILE A 211 17.60 10.55 -11.33
C ILE A 211 18.01 11.48 -12.47
N GLU A 212 17.33 11.43 -13.61
CA GLU A 212 17.60 12.35 -14.72
C GLU A 212 17.61 13.81 -14.24
N GLY A 213 18.75 14.50 -14.42
CA GLY A 213 18.92 15.90 -14.05
C GLY A 213 19.21 16.16 -12.56
N LYS A 214 19.20 15.14 -11.69
CA LYS A 214 19.41 15.28 -10.24
C LYS A 214 20.54 14.36 -9.74
N ASP A 215 21.30 14.84 -8.75
CA ASP A 215 22.28 14.04 -8.01
C ASP A 215 21.74 13.77 -6.59
N VAL A 216 22.27 12.76 -5.90
CA VAL A 216 22.05 12.55 -4.47
C VAL A 216 23.33 12.81 -3.68
N LEU A 217 23.23 13.60 -2.63
CA LEU A 217 24.29 13.79 -1.63
C LEU A 217 23.98 12.94 -0.39
N MET A 218 24.90 12.04 -0.04
CA MET A 218 24.84 11.20 1.17
C MET A 218 25.84 11.73 2.20
N GLU A 219 25.35 12.32 3.28
CA GLU A 219 26.14 12.84 4.40
C GLU A 219 26.19 11.84 5.57
N ILE A 220 27.37 11.62 6.14
CA ILE A 220 27.53 10.86 7.39
C ILE A 220 27.18 11.75 8.58
N LEU A 221 26.03 11.54 9.21
CA LEU A 221 25.60 12.27 10.40
C LEU A 221 26.16 11.70 11.70
N GLU A 222 26.31 10.39 11.79
CA GLU A 222 26.74 9.70 13.01
C GLU A 222 27.57 8.45 12.68
N LEU A 223 28.58 8.17 13.53
CA LEU A 223 29.26 6.89 13.60
C LEU A 223 29.33 6.46 15.08
N ASP A 224 28.57 5.43 15.46
CA ASP A 224 28.63 4.84 16.80
C ASP A 224 29.31 3.47 16.75
N ASN A 225 30.50 3.37 17.35
CA ASN A 225 31.34 2.17 17.38
C ASN A 225 31.48 1.46 16.01
N THR A 226 31.45 2.24 14.92
CA THR A 226 31.50 1.75 13.54
C THR A 226 32.51 2.54 12.71
N THR A 227 32.93 1.96 11.59
CA THR A 227 33.69 2.63 10.54
C THR A 227 33.15 2.23 9.17
N ILE A 228 33.15 3.17 8.22
CA ILE A 228 32.79 2.90 6.82
C ILE A 228 33.89 2.03 6.19
N ALA A 229 33.56 0.82 5.75
CA ALA A 229 34.46 -0.03 4.99
C ALA A 229 34.33 0.25 3.49
N ASN A 230 33.11 0.47 3.02
CA ASN A 230 32.78 1.01 1.70
C ASN A 230 31.47 1.80 1.78
N ILE A 231 31.36 2.92 1.06
CA ILE A 231 30.12 3.69 0.98
C ILE A 231 29.11 3.01 0.06
N ASP A 232 29.60 2.36 -1.00
CA ASP A 232 28.80 1.70 -2.02
C ASP A 232 29.64 0.64 -2.75
N ARG A 233 29.17 -0.61 -2.77
CA ARG A 233 29.94 -1.78 -3.18
C ARG A 233 29.36 -2.46 -4.43
N ASP A 234 29.40 -1.75 -5.56
CA ASP A 234 28.85 -2.07 -6.89
C ASP A 234 29.35 -3.40 -7.53
N THR A 235 30.18 -4.18 -6.84
CA THR A 235 30.84 -5.39 -7.37
C THR A 235 30.26 -6.70 -6.86
N ILE A 236 29.36 -6.66 -5.88
CA ILE A 236 28.86 -7.88 -5.24
C ILE A 236 27.46 -8.25 -5.72
N ASP A 237 26.57 -7.29 -6.02
CA ASP A 237 25.21 -7.57 -6.52
C ASP A 237 24.75 -6.57 -7.60
N ASN A 238 23.47 -6.17 -7.58
CA ASN A 238 22.95 -5.14 -8.48
C ASN A 238 23.65 -3.81 -8.19
N PRO A 239 24.43 -3.26 -9.13
CA PRO A 239 25.19 -2.04 -8.90
C PRO A 239 24.30 -0.82 -8.70
N THR A 240 23.03 -0.83 -9.11
CA THR A 240 22.13 0.32 -8.94
C THR A 240 21.62 0.51 -7.51
N ASN A 241 21.73 -0.53 -6.68
CA ASN A 241 21.31 -0.51 -5.29
C ASN A 241 22.40 0.14 -4.45
N LEU A 242 22.02 0.87 -3.40
CA LEU A 242 22.98 1.31 -2.41
C LEU A 242 23.50 0.09 -1.64
N GLN A 243 24.82 -0.10 -1.60
CA GLN A 243 25.44 -1.26 -0.98
C GLN A 243 26.51 -0.87 0.05
N THR A 244 26.10 -0.14 1.10
CA THR A 244 27.02 0.37 2.12
C THR A 244 27.59 -0.76 2.99
N GLU A 245 28.91 -0.80 3.14
CA GLU A 245 29.60 -1.78 3.99
C GLU A 245 30.14 -1.12 5.26
N LEU A 246 29.70 -1.59 6.42
CA LEU A 246 30.09 -1.06 7.73
C LEU A 246 30.85 -2.10 8.54
N THR A 247 31.93 -1.69 9.19
CA THR A 247 32.60 -2.49 10.23
C THR A 247 32.21 -1.97 11.60
N MET A 248 31.36 -2.72 12.28
CA MET A 248 30.76 -2.40 13.57
C MET A 248 31.45 -3.18 14.69
N THR A 249 31.62 -2.54 15.83
CA THR A 249 32.34 -3.08 16.99
C THR A 249 31.55 -2.90 18.28
N GLY A 250 31.79 -3.75 19.27
CA GLY A 250 31.11 -3.67 20.55
C GLY A 250 29.78 -4.43 20.56
N SER A 251 28.87 -3.97 21.41
CA SER A 251 27.52 -4.51 21.67
C SER A 251 26.52 -3.36 21.73
N GLY A 252 25.22 -3.66 21.70
CA GLY A 252 24.17 -2.63 21.64
C GLY A 252 23.80 -2.35 20.19
N THR A 253 23.79 -1.08 19.77
CA THR A 253 23.39 -0.66 18.43
C THR A 253 24.50 0.07 17.64
N PRO A 254 25.69 -0.53 17.48
CA PRO A 254 26.74 0.09 16.69
C PRO A 254 26.27 0.24 15.23
N GLY A 255 26.54 1.39 14.62
CA GLY A 255 25.98 1.73 13.32
C GLY A 255 26.28 3.16 12.89
N ALA A 256 25.79 3.52 11.71
CA ALA A 256 25.98 4.83 11.09
C ALA A 256 24.63 5.43 10.70
N ARG A 257 24.45 6.74 10.92
CA ARG A 257 23.29 7.51 10.44
C ARG A 257 23.72 8.33 9.25
N PHE A 258 22.89 8.32 8.21
CA PHE A 258 23.11 9.05 6.98
C PHE A 258 21.93 9.96 6.65
N LYS A 259 22.24 11.09 6.03
CA LYS A 259 21.26 11.95 5.39
C LYS A 259 21.45 11.92 3.89
N PHE A 260 20.37 11.72 3.17
CA PHE A 260 20.32 11.76 1.72
C PHE A 260 19.61 13.03 1.30
N THR A 261 20.14 13.75 0.31
CA THR A 261 19.54 14.98 -0.20
C THR A 261 19.62 15.00 -1.71
N ILE A 262 18.48 15.13 -2.36
CA ILE A 262 18.36 15.27 -3.80
C ILE A 262 18.71 16.72 -4.17
N VAL A 263 19.66 16.91 -5.07
CA VAL A 263 20.17 18.21 -5.49
C VAL A 263 20.18 18.32 -7.01
N ASP A 264 20.15 19.55 -7.53
CA ASP A 264 20.35 19.75 -8.97
C ASP A 264 21.74 19.25 -9.39
N SER A 265 21.81 18.57 -10.53
CA SER A 265 23.04 17.86 -10.93
C SER A 265 24.27 18.77 -10.97
N GLY A 266 25.37 18.30 -10.37
CA GLY A 266 26.62 19.04 -10.25
C GLY A 266 26.62 20.18 -9.23
N THR A 267 25.55 20.36 -8.44
CA THR A 267 25.44 21.41 -7.42
C THR A 267 25.29 20.84 -6.00
N THR A 268 25.19 21.72 -5.01
CA THR A 268 24.76 21.37 -3.63
C THR A 268 23.44 22.04 -3.27
N THR A 269 22.70 22.53 -4.26
CA THR A 269 21.41 23.20 -4.05
C THR A 269 20.34 22.11 -4.00
N PRO A 270 19.62 21.95 -2.88
CA PRO A 270 18.51 21.00 -2.79
C PRO A 270 17.48 21.24 -3.89
N SER A 271 16.93 20.16 -4.44
CA SER A 271 15.81 20.23 -5.37
C SER A 271 14.62 20.95 -4.72
N THR A 272 13.88 21.74 -5.49
CA THR A 272 12.60 22.32 -5.02
C THR A 272 11.43 21.37 -5.22
N GLU A 273 11.63 20.31 -6.02
CA GLU A 273 10.65 19.24 -6.20
C GLU A 273 10.59 18.37 -4.94
N ILE A 274 9.40 17.90 -4.62
CA ILE A 274 9.14 16.90 -3.57
C ILE A 274 9.01 15.55 -4.25
N TYR A 275 9.63 14.53 -3.68
CA TYR A 275 9.63 13.19 -4.24
C TYR A 275 9.02 12.22 -3.24
N ARG A 276 8.28 11.23 -3.73
CA ARG A 276 8.04 9.98 -2.99
C ARG A 276 9.21 9.05 -3.27
N ILE A 277 10.02 8.82 -2.24
CA ILE A 277 11.24 8.01 -2.30
C ILE A 277 10.96 6.73 -1.55
N ASN A 278 10.85 5.62 -2.26
CA ASN A 278 10.59 4.32 -1.65
C ASN A 278 11.49 3.24 -2.23
N GLY A 279 11.46 2.08 -1.61
CA GLY A 279 12.16 0.90 -2.09
C GLY A 279 12.24 -0.17 -1.01
N ILE A 280 13.15 -1.11 -1.22
CA ILE A 280 13.31 -2.28 -0.38
C ILE A 280 14.71 -2.32 0.22
N SER A 281 14.78 -2.46 1.54
CA SER A 281 15.97 -2.96 2.20
C SER A 281 16.01 -4.47 2.04
N TRP A 282 17.02 -4.94 1.35
CA TRP A 282 17.23 -6.34 1.04
C TRP A 282 18.08 -7.01 2.11
N ASP A 283 17.84 -8.30 2.29
CA ASP A 283 18.64 -9.18 3.14
C ASP A 283 18.83 -8.67 4.58
N VAL A 284 17.78 -8.13 5.20
CA VAL A 284 17.84 -7.68 6.60
C VAL A 284 17.87 -8.91 7.52
N ASP A 285 19.05 -9.52 7.63
CA ASP A 285 19.20 -10.85 8.22
C ASP A 285 19.91 -10.83 9.57
N GLY A 286 19.97 -12.00 10.21
CA GLY A 286 20.92 -12.19 11.27
C GLY A 286 20.68 -13.39 12.17
N SER A 287 21.56 -13.47 13.16
CA SER A 287 21.59 -14.54 14.15
C SER A 287 21.31 -13.99 15.53
N THR A 288 21.15 -14.88 16.50
CA THR A 288 20.90 -14.52 17.91
C THR A 288 21.98 -13.64 18.54
N ASN A 289 23.13 -13.48 17.90
CA ASN A 289 24.25 -12.67 18.37
C ASN A 289 24.40 -11.34 17.64
N TYR A 290 23.95 -11.26 16.38
CA TYR A 290 24.11 -10.09 15.52
C TYR A 290 22.94 -10.08 14.53
N GLN A 291 22.10 -9.06 14.65
CA GLN A 291 20.92 -8.85 13.82
C GLN A 291 21.13 -7.56 13.04
N GLU A 292 20.93 -7.57 11.72
CA GLU A 292 20.90 -6.34 10.96
C GLU A 292 19.66 -5.52 11.30
N SER A 293 19.79 -4.21 11.21
CA SER A 293 18.73 -3.28 11.55
C SER A 293 18.88 -1.99 10.77
N HIS A 294 17.74 -1.51 10.30
CA HIS A 294 17.56 -0.20 9.71
C HIS A 294 16.68 0.63 10.66
N VAL A 295 17.01 1.91 10.81
CA VAL A 295 16.09 2.90 11.37
C VAL A 295 15.79 3.92 10.29
N TYR A 296 14.52 4.07 9.96
CA TYR A 296 14.01 5.08 9.04
C TYR A 296 13.48 6.23 9.89
N TYR A 297 13.98 7.44 9.65
CA TYR A 297 13.56 8.61 10.42
C TYR A 297 12.51 9.38 9.64
N ASP A 298 11.43 9.79 10.30
CA ASP A 298 10.31 10.51 9.69
C ASP A 298 9.79 9.80 8.42
N VAL A 299 9.50 8.50 8.56
CA VAL A 299 9.04 7.66 7.45
C VAL A 299 7.57 7.97 7.15
N ALA A 300 7.21 8.03 5.86
CA ALA A 300 5.84 8.23 5.43
C ALA A 300 5.05 6.92 5.45
N ALA A 301 5.68 5.82 5.02
CA ALA A 301 5.08 4.49 5.09
C ALA A 301 6.15 3.40 5.21
N TYR A 302 5.80 2.25 5.80
CA TYR A 302 6.73 1.14 5.97
C TYR A 302 6.02 -0.21 5.98
N GLY A 303 6.75 -1.25 5.59
CA GLY A 303 6.19 -2.60 5.49
C GLY A 303 7.21 -3.69 5.76
N THR A 304 6.72 -4.85 6.18
CA THR A 304 7.45 -6.11 6.23
C THR A 304 6.59 -7.17 5.58
N GLU A 305 7.18 -8.15 4.90
CA GLU A 305 6.41 -9.27 4.36
C GLU A 305 5.47 -9.91 5.41
N ASN A 306 4.37 -10.53 4.96
CA ASN A 306 3.60 -11.42 5.83
C ASN A 306 3.52 -12.80 5.18
N PRO A 307 4.32 -13.78 5.63
CA PRO A 307 5.11 -13.77 6.87
C PRO A 307 6.48 -13.08 6.75
N THR A 308 7.03 -12.64 7.88
CA THR A 308 8.36 -11.98 7.94
C THR A 308 9.32 -12.63 8.94
N ALA A 309 10.62 -12.51 8.68
CA ALA A 309 11.69 -12.77 9.63
C ALA A 309 12.21 -11.50 10.33
N LEU A 310 11.48 -10.38 10.21
CA LEU A 310 11.83 -9.07 10.74
C LEU A 310 10.93 -8.67 11.92
N GLU A 311 11.46 -7.75 12.72
CA GLU A 311 10.79 -7.05 13.81
C GLU A 311 10.64 -5.59 13.45
N VAL A 312 9.49 -5.01 13.78
CA VAL A 312 9.27 -3.57 13.75
C VAL A 312 9.19 -3.05 15.18
N ILE A 313 9.84 -1.92 15.45
CA ILE A 313 9.74 -1.16 16.69
C ILE A 313 9.47 0.29 16.32
N ASP A 314 8.35 0.83 16.79
CA ASP A 314 8.07 2.26 16.75
C ASP A 314 8.92 2.99 17.81
N LEU A 315 9.72 3.96 17.38
CA LEU A 315 10.56 4.80 18.24
C LEU A 315 9.91 6.16 18.56
N GLY A 316 8.73 6.43 17.99
CA GLY A 316 7.95 7.65 18.11
C GLY A 316 8.40 8.76 17.16
N GLY A 317 7.48 9.66 16.80
CA GLY A 317 7.77 10.76 15.87
C GLY A 317 8.07 10.27 14.46
N ASN A 318 7.35 9.24 14.01
CA ASN A 318 7.49 8.59 12.70
C ASN A 318 8.86 7.92 12.47
N ASP A 319 9.63 7.68 13.54
CA ASP A 319 10.89 6.95 13.49
C ASP A 319 10.63 5.44 13.68
N ILE A 320 10.95 4.64 12.66
CA ILE A 320 10.68 3.20 12.66
C ILE A 320 11.99 2.41 12.58
N GLN A 321 12.17 1.48 13.52
CA GLN A 321 13.26 0.51 13.46
C GLN A 321 12.76 -0.84 12.95
N ILE A 322 13.34 -1.31 11.84
CA ILE A 322 13.12 -2.66 11.31
C ILE A 322 14.40 -3.48 11.49
N SER A 323 14.31 -4.64 12.13
CA SER A 323 15.47 -5.47 12.50
C SER A 323 15.25 -6.94 12.22
N ALA A 324 16.30 -7.67 11.87
CA ALA A 324 16.24 -9.12 11.83
C ALA A 324 15.86 -9.70 13.19
N ASN A 325 15.00 -10.71 13.20
CA ASN A 325 14.58 -11.36 14.45
C ASN A 325 15.67 -12.26 15.08
N GLY A 326 16.80 -12.46 14.38
CA GLY A 326 17.95 -13.27 14.82
C GLY A 326 17.80 -14.77 14.63
N GLU A 327 16.74 -15.22 13.96
CA GLU A 327 16.51 -16.64 13.69
C GLU A 327 16.82 -17.05 12.25
N GLN A 328 17.01 -16.09 11.34
CA GLN A 328 17.28 -16.27 9.93
C GLN A 328 18.53 -15.51 9.51
N GLU A 329 19.57 -16.24 9.10
CA GLU A 329 20.79 -15.67 8.48
C GLU A 329 20.85 -16.17 7.03
N GLY A 330 20.89 -15.25 6.09
CA GLY A 330 21.10 -15.45 4.67
C GLY A 330 22.57 -15.73 4.34
N PRO A 331 22.86 -16.42 3.22
CA PRO A 331 24.22 -16.60 2.74
C PRO A 331 24.63 -15.46 1.79
N GLY A 332 25.51 -14.55 2.23
CA GLY A 332 25.93 -13.45 1.35
C GLY A 332 24.81 -12.41 1.26
N PHE A 333 24.42 -12.02 0.05
CA PHE A 333 23.18 -11.27 -0.23
C PHE A 333 22.04 -12.26 -0.50
N SER A 334 20.98 -12.20 0.30
CA SER A 334 19.82 -13.10 0.21
C SER A 334 18.64 -12.48 -0.53
N ASP A 335 18.11 -13.21 -1.51
CA ASP A 335 16.88 -12.84 -2.23
C ASP A 335 15.60 -13.36 -1.54
N LEU A 336 15.71 -13.84 -0.29
CA LEU A 336 14.56 -14.34 0.47
C LEU A 336 13.61 -13.19 0.81
N MET A 337 12.39 -13.24 0.26
CA MET A 337 11.36 -12.22 0.47
C MET A 337 11.15 -11.89 1.95
N ILE A 338 11.12 -12.90 2.83
CA ILE A 338 10.90 -12.75 4.29
C ILE A 338 11.92 -11.84 5.02
N LEU A 339 13.03 -11.48 4.36
CA LEU A 339 14.08 -10.58 4.85
C LEU A 339 14.02 -9.17 4.23
N ARG A 340 12.98 -8.89 3.42
CA ARG A 340 12.73 -7.59 2.81
C ARG A 340 11.97 -6.67 3.76
N ALA A 341 12.34 -5.40 3.76
CA ALA A 341 11.61 -4.34 4.44
C ALA A 341 11.34 -3.20 3.46
N TYR A 342 10.08 -2.80 3.33
CA TYR A 342 9.67 -1.63 2.57
C TYR A 342 9.79 -0.37 3.41
N TYR A 343 10.14 0.73 2.76
CA TYR A 343 10.15 2.06 3.35
C TYR A 343 9.75 3.09 2.28
N GLN A 344 9.17 4.19 2.74
CA GLN A 344 8.81 5.34 1.91
C GLN A 344 9.05 6.63 2.68
N PHE A 345 9.59 7.62 1.98
CA PHE A 345 9.77 8.98 2.46
C PHE A 345 9.11 9.95 1.49
N ILE A 346 8.62 11.07 2.01
CA ILE A 346 8.11 12.18 1.21
C ILE A 346 9.04 13.38 1.42
N GLY A 347 9.60 13.90 0.33
CA GLY A 347 10.49 15.06 0.40
C GLY A 347 11.61 15.05 -0.62
N ASN A 348 12.52 16.01 -0.48
CA ASN A 348 13.78 16.08 -1.23
C ASN A 348 14.98 15.60 -0.40
N SER A 349 14.75 15.16 0.84
CA SER A 349 15.77 14.63 1.72
C SER A 349 15.16 13.64 2.70
N PHE A 350 15.91 12.60 3.05
CA PHE A 350 15.50 11.61 4.03
C PHE A 350 16.71 11.17 4.87
N GLU A 351 16.45 10.57 6.03
CA GLU A 351 17.48 10.09 6.93
C GLU A 351 17.25 8.64 7.31
N MET A 352 18.33 7.88 7.38
CA MET A 352 18.28 6.49 7.83
C MET A 352 19.54 6.11 8.58
N ARG A 353 19.42 5.12 9.45
CA ARG A 353 20.53 4.53 10.18
C ARG A 353 20.65 3.06 9.82
N MET A 354 21.85 2.66 9.42
CA MET A 354 22.23 1.27 9.21
C MET A 354 23.02 0.81 10.43
N GLN A 355 22.57 -0.25 11.09
CA GLN A 355 23.14 -0.69 12.35
C GLN A 355 23.05 -2.20 12.56
N LEU A 356 23.73 -2.69 13.59
CA LEU A 356 23.45 -4.00 14.18
C LEU A 356 22.65 -3.85 15.46
N VAL A 357 21.77 -4.79 15.75
CA VAL A 357 21.39 -5.12 17.13
C VAL A 357 22.30 -6.26 17.58
N ALA A 358 23.22 -5.97 18.51
CA ALA A 358 24.27 -6.87 18.95
C ALA A 358 24.17 -7.17 20.46
N PRO A 359 23.46 -8.25 20.85
CA PRO A 359 23.37 -8.68 22.25
C PRO A 359 24.71 -9.06 22.89
N VAL A 360 25.71 -9.40 22.06
CA VAL A 360 27.06 -9.77 22.50
C VAL A 360 28.09 -8.81 21.93
N SER A 361 29.22 -8.65 22.63
CA SER A 361 30.31 -7.81 22.15
C SER A 361 31.14 -8.53 21.08
N GLY A 362 31.38 -7.88 19.94
CA GLY A 362 32.23 -8.41 18.89
C GLY A 362 32.58 -7.38 17.81
N THR A 363 33.17 -7.86 16.72
CA THR A 363 33.41 -7.07 15.50
C THR A 363 32.79 -7.78 14.32
N ARG A 364 31.99 -7.08 13.54
CA ARG A 364 31.32 -7.61 12.35
C ARG A 364 31.40 -6.59 11.22
N THR A 365 31.53 -7.11 10.01
CA THR A 365 31.41 -6.32 8.80
C THR A 365 30.17 -6.82 8.10
N ARG A 366 29.24 -5.91 7.82
CA ARG A 366 27.96 -6.19 7.14
C ARG A 366 27.78 -5.22 5.98
N GLN A 367 27.07 -5.68 4.97
CA GLN A 367 26.69 -4.92 3.80
C GLN A 367 25.18 -4.71 3.88
N PHE A 368 24.76 -3.46 3.75
CA PHE A 368 23.35 -3.08 3.78
C PHE A 368 22.94 -2.78 2.34
N GLY A 369 22.12 -3.65 1.75
CA GLY A 369 21.68 -3.53 0.35
C GLY A 369 20.29 -2.92 0.28
N MET A 370 20.14 -1.84 -0.48
CA MET A 370 18.88 -1.09 -0.56
C MET A 370 18.59 -0.66 -1.99
N SER A 371 17.40 -0.96 -2.47
CA SER A 371 16.86 -0.42 -3.72
C SER A 371 16.05 0.84 -3.44
N PHE A 372 15.90 1.68 -4.46
CA PHE A 372 15.10 2.91 -4.40
C PHE A 372 14.24 3.02 -5.66
N THR A 373 13.23 2.16 -5.73
CA THR A 373 12.32 2.06 -6.88
C THR A 373 10.92 1.72 -6.42
N GLN A 374 9.94 2.42 -7.02
CA GLN A 374 8.52 2.17 -6.82
C GLN A 374 8.10 0.79 -7.33
N CYS A 375 8.80 0.26 -8.33
CA CYS A 375 8.45 -1.00 -8.99
C CYS A 375 8.58 -2.24 -8.12
N GLU A 376 9.49 -2.21 -7.15
CA GLU A 376 9.68 -3.37 -6.28
C GLU A 376 8.55 -3.51 -5.26
N PHE A 377 7.70 -2.48 -5.10
CA PHE A 377 6.49 -2.58 -4.31
C PHE A 377 5.50 -3.60 -4.89
N LEU A 378 5.35 -3.63 -6.23
CA LEU A 378 4.41 -4.54 -6.92
C LEU A 378 4.71 -6.04 -6.72
N ASP A 379 5.95 -6.39 -6.33
CA ASP A 379 6.38 -7.77 -6.01
C ASP A 379 6.66 -7.98 -4.52
N PHE A 380 6.59 -6.92 -3.70
CA PHE A 380 6.43 -7.09 -2.27
C PHE A 380 5.14 -7.90 -2.08
N ASN A 381 5.03 -8.84 -1.14
CA ASN A 381 3.82 -9.67 -1.02
C ASN A 381 2.63 -8.85 -0.42
N ALA A 382 2.61 -7.54 -0.74
CA ALA A 382 1.52 -6.68 -1.20
C ALA A 382 0.17 -6.93 -0.53
N ASN A 383 -0.07 -6.28 0.61
CA ASN A 383 -0.61 -4.91 0.56
C ASN A 383 -0.85 -4.27 1.94
N ALA A 384 -0.59 -4.96 3.06
CA ALA A 384 -0.60 -4.28 4.37
C ALA A 384 0.64 -3.40 4.54
N LEU A 385 0.55 -2.18 4.03
CA LEU A 385 1.49 -1.11 4.24
C LEU A 385 1.03 -0.31 5.45
N VAL A 386 1.91 -0.06 6.42
CA VAL A 386 1.57 0.90 7.46
C VAL A 386 1.86 2.29 6.92
N ILE A 387 0.81 3.01 6.56
CA ILE A 387 0.87 4.40 6.09
C ILE A 387 0.75 5.31 7.32
N ILE A 388 1.75 6.18 7.51
CA ILE A 388 1.78 7.18 8.59
C ILE A 388 1.43 8.56 8.02
N THR A 389 1.80 8.80 6.77
CA THR A 389 1.51 10.02 6.03
C THR A 389 1.24 9.64 4.59
N GLY A 390 -0.05 9.61 4.22
CA GLY A 390 -0.56 9.20 2.91
C GLY A 390 -0.58 10.34 1.89
N GLU A 391 -1.29 10.15 0.79
CA GLU A 391 -1.86 11.25 0.01
C GLU A 391 -3.21 11.64 0.63
N ASP A 392 -3.58 12.90 0.44
CA ASP A 392 -4.82 13.57 0.87
C ASP A 392 -5.13 14.52 -0.30
N SER A 393 -5.85 14.01 -1.30
CA SER A 393 -5.99 14.65 -2.62
C SER A 393 -6.83 15.92 -2.57
N ASP A 394 -7.93 15.90 -1.83
CA ASP A 394 -8.82 17.04 -1.63
C ASP A 394 -8.43 17.99 -0.48
N GLY A 395 -7.56 17.56 0.44
CA GLY A 395 -7.10 18.33 1.58
C GLY A 395 -8.10 18.42 2.74
N ASP A 396 -9.03 17.47 2.86
CA ASP A 396 -10.04 17.42 3.91
C ASP A 396 -9.47 16.96 5.27
N GLY A 397 -8.29 16.31 5.24
CA GLY A 397 -7.54 15.82 6.39
C GLY A 397 -7.66 14.32 6.66
N LYS A 398 -8.36 13.59 5.80
CA LYS A 398 -8.31 12.14 5.64
C LYS A 398 -7.28 11.80 4.56
N TYR A 399 -6.87 10.55 4.49
CA TYR A 399 -5.91 10.11 3.48
C TYR A 399 -6.66 9.17 2.55
N ASN A 400 -6.37 9.20 1.25
CA ASN A 400 -7.12 8.48 0.22
C ASN A 400 -7.42 7.01 0.59
N HIS A 401 -6.44 6.23 1.06
CA HIS A 401 -6.65 4.84 1.56
C HIS A 401 -7.58 4.65 2.77
N LEU A 402 -8.16 5.72 3.28
CA LEU A 402 -9.10 5.72 4.38
C LEU A 402 -10.34 6.52 3.97
N ASP A 403 -10.52 6.88 2.71
CA ASP A 403 -11.46 7.88 2.24
C ASP A 403 -12.31 7.30 1.11
N LEU A 404 -13.64 7.26 1.31
CA LEU A 404 -14.54 6.75 0.29
C LEU A 404 -14.74 7.69 -0.92
N ASP A 405 -14.28 8.94 -0.86
CA ASP A 405 -14.43 9.97 -1.90
C ASP A 405 -13.18 10.88 -1.92
N SER A 406 -12.09 10.36 -2.49
CA SER A 406 -10.72 10.91 -2.36
C SER A 406 -10.51 12.31 -2.96
N ASP A 407 -11.40 12.76 -3.85
CA ASP A 407 -11.36 14.08 -4.47
C ASP A 407 -12.57 14.98 -4.12
N ASN A 408 -13.47 14.44 -3.29
CA ASN A 408 -14.59 15.13 -2.65
C ASN A 408 -15.59 15.68 -3.66
N ASP A 409 -15.80 14.95 -4.74
CA ASP A 409 -16.73 15.30 -5.81
C ASP A 409 -18.14 14.71 -5.57
N GLY A 410 -18.29 13.78 -4.61
CA GLY A 410 -19.53 13.13 -4.22
C GLY A 410 -19.83 11.82 -4.96
N ILE A 411 -18.92 11.29 -5.77
CA ILE A 411 -19.00 9.98 -6.41
C ILE A 411 -17.99 9.06 -5.72
N PRO A 412 -18.41 8.01 -5.00
CA PRO A 412 -17.45 7.21 -4.24
C PRO A 412 -16.39 6.51 -5.09
N ASP A 413 -15.17 6.38 -4.58
CA ASP A 413 -14.00 5.79 -5.26
C ASP A 413 -14.30 4.39 -5.80
N ASN A 414 -15.11 3.58 -5.10
CA ASN A 414 -15.52 2.25 -5.58
C ASN A 414 -16.30 2.31 -6.92
N VAL A 415 -17.11 3.34 -7.10
CA VAL A 415 -17.90 3.61 -8.31
C VAL A 415 -16.97 4.08 -9.42
N GLU A 416 -16.08 5.01 -9.12
CA GLU A 416 -15.20 5.65 -10.07
C GLU A 416 -14.02 4.78 -10.54
N ALA A 417 -13.57 3.86 -9.69
CA ALA A 417 -12.53 2.91 -10.04
C ALA A 417 -12.95 1.93 -11.15
N GLN A 418 -14.22 1.93 -11.57
CA GLN A 418 -14.83 0.92 -12.43
C GLN A 418 -15.61 1.53 -13.60
N PRO A 419 -15.86 0.78 -14.69
CA PRO A 419 -16.69 1.28 -15.78
C PRO A 419 -18.16 1.26 -15.35
N THR A 420 -18.91 2.31 -15.69
CA THR A 420 -20.37 2.40 -15.48
C THR A 420 -21.09 1.15 -15.97
N LEU A 421 -20.87 0.77 -17.23
CA LEU A 421 -21.36 -0.51 -17.76
C LEU A 421 -20.39 -1.64 -17.45
N GLY A 422 -20.79 -2.50 -16.52
CA GLY A 422 -19.99 -3.64 -16.09
C GLY A 422 -19.47 -3.51 -14.67
N TYR A 423 -19.83 -2.42 -13.99
CA TYR A 423 -19.69 -2.21 -12.56
C TYR A 423 -19.95 -3.48 -11.75
N ILE A 424 -19.03 -3.80 -10.86
CA ILE A 424 -19.09 -4.95 -9.96
C ILE A 424 -19.46 -4.41 -8.58
N ALA A 425 -20.72 -4.59 -8.19
CA ALA A 425 -21.15 -4.21 -6.84
C ALA A 425 -20.45 -5.06 -5.76
N PRO A 426 -20.16 -4.49 -4.58
CA PRO A 426 -19.54 -5.19 -3.46
C PRO A 426 -20.37 -6.41 -3.02
N GLY A 427 -19.68 -7.48 -2.64
CA GLY A 427 -20.30 -8.76 -2.28
C GLY A 427 -20.62 -8.88 -0.79
N GLY A 428 -19.96 -8.07 0.05
CA GLY A 428 -19.99 -8.13 1.50
C GLY A 428 -19.30 -9.39 2.06
N VAL A 429 -18.42 -10.02 1.27
CA VAL A 429 -17.68 -11.22 1.71
C VAL A 429 -16.20 -10.99 1.48
N ILE A 430 -15.51 -10.72 2.58
CA ILE A 430 -14.11 -10.31 2.58
C ILE A 430 -13.12 -11.50 2.56
N ASP A 431 -12.03 -11.40 1.76
CA ASP A 431 -10.90 -12.33 1.86
C ASP A 431 -10.16 -12.07 3.17
N LYS A 432 -10.38 -12.96 4.15
CA LYS A 432 -9.71 -12.97 5.45
C LYS A 432 -8.19 -13.06 5.41
N ARG A 433 -7.51 -13.03 4.28
CA ARG A 433 -6.06 -12.85 4.16
C ARG A 433 -5.70 -11.39 3.86
N THR A 434 -6.47 -10.75 3.00
CA THR A 434 -6.17 -9.44 2.42
C THR A 434 -7.05 -8.34 3.00
N GLY A 435 -8.35 -8.57 3.23
CA GLY A 435 -9.33 -7.54 3.60
C GLY A 435 -10.14 -7.00 2.41
N ILE A 436 -9.61 -7.22 1.20
CA ILE A 436 -10.37 -7.00 -0.05
C ILE A 436 -11.61 -7.91 -0.19
N ASP A 437 -12.72 -7.34 -0.70
CA ASP A 437 -13.92 -8.11 -1.09
C ASP A 437 -13.59 -9.20 -2.13
N LEU A 438 -14.14 -10.41 -1.93
CA LEU A 438 -13.88 -11.56 -2.81
C LEU A 438 -14.32 -11.34 -4.27
N LEU A 439 -15.21 -10.40 -4.55
CA LEU A 439 -15.63 -10.06 -5.91
C LEU A 439 -14.55 -9.25 -6.66
N TYR A 440 -13.76 -8.44 -5.95
CA TYR A 440 -12.64 -7.68 -6.52
C TYR A 440 -11.38 -8.53 -6.66
N GLY A 441 -11.28 -9.62 -5.89
CA GLY A 441 -10.27 -10.65 -6.06
C GLY A 441 -8.90 -10.24 -5.52
N SER A 442 -8.17 -9.37 -6.22
CA SER A 442 -6.88 -8.82 -5.76
C SER A 442 -6.88 -7.30 -5.63
N GLY A 443 -8.06 -6.68 -5.72
CA GLY A 443 -8.26 -5.25 -5.82
C GLY A 443 -8.70 -4.85 -7.23
N LEU A 444 -9.32 -3.68 -7.30
CA LEU A 444 -9.71 -2.96 -8.49
C LEU A 444 -8.48 -2.30 -9.13
N THR A 445 -8.67 -1.77 -10.33
CA THR A 445 -7.66 -0.96 -11.01
C THR A 445 -8.40 0.27 -11.48
N ALA A 446 -8.06 1.41 -10.88
CA ALA A 446 -8.67 2.68 -11.20
C ALA A 446 -8.62 2.95 -12.72
N ILE A 447 -9.71 3.50 -13.24
CA ILE A 447 -9.84 3.90 -14.63
C ILE A 447 -9.32 5.33 -14.76
N ASP A 448 -8.93 5.67 -15.98
CA ASP A 448 -8.51 7.00 -16.41
C ASP A 448 -9.21 7.21 -17.76
N THR A 449 -10.30 7.99 -17.72
CA THR A 449 -11.28 8.15 -18.79
C THR A 449 -10.71 8.98 -19.93
N ASP A 450 -10.13 10.14 -19.62
CA ASP A 450 -9.59 11.08 -20.61
C ASP A 450 -8.14 10.75 -21.04
N ARG A 451 -7.42 9.93 -20.26
CA ARG A 451 -6.04 9.48 -20.43
C ARG A 451 -4.99 10.55 -20.17
N ASP A 452 -5.22 11.44 -19.22
CA ASP A 452 -4.25 12.43 -18.78
C ASP A 452 -3.27 11.91 -17.70
N ASN A 453 -3.46 10.65 -17.28
CA ASN A 453 -2.75 9.91 -16.22
C ASN A 453 -3.21 10.21 -14.79
N THR A 454 -4.26 11.00 -14.61
CA THR A 454 -5.00 11.13 -13.35
C THR A 454 -6.10 10.07 -13.38
N PRO A 455 -6.15 9.11 -12.44
CA PRO A 455 -7.27 8.19 -12.36
C PRO A 455 -8.55 8.94 -11.97
N ASP A 456 -9.70 8.47 -12.45
CA ASP A 456 -10.99 9.14 -12.25
C ASP A 456 -11.27 9.41 -10.76
N VAL A 457 -10.90 8.47 -9.87
CA VAL A 457 -11.06 8.60 -8.40
C VAL A 457 -10.30 9.78 -7.77
N LEU A 458 -9.46 10.48 -8.54
CA LEU A 458 -8.67 11.64 -8.12
C LEU A 458 -8.83 12.83 -9.08
N ASP A 459 -9.67 12.70 -10.11
CA ASP A 459 -9.80 13.67 -11.19
C ASP A 459 -11.06 14.49 -11.04
N LEU A 460 -10.90 15.80 -10.86
CA LEU A 460 -12.02 16.71 -10.64
C LEU A 460 -12.87 17.02 -11.89
N ASP A 461 -12.46 16.53 -13.07
CA ASP A 461 -13.07 16.72 -14.39
C ASP A 461 -12.70 15.49 -15.27
N THR A 462 -13.21 14.33 -14.87
CA THR A 462 -12.86 12.97 -15.34
C THR A 462 -12.83 12.83 -16.87
N ASP A 463 -13.70 13.54 -17.58
CA ASP A 463 -13.77 13.48 -19.05
C ASP A 463 -13.10 14.68 -19.75
N ALA A 464 -12.66 15.67 -18.99
CA ALA A 464 -12.06 16.92 -19.43
C ALA A 464 -12.94 17.78 -20.35
N ASP A 465 -14.28 17.74 -20.18
CA ASP A 465 -15.22 18.59 -20.92
C ASP A 465 -15.24 20.05 -20.42
N GLY A 466 -14.71 20.28 -19.20
CA GLY A 466 -14.61 21.58 -18.54
C GLY A 466 -15.73 21.90 -17.57
N LEU A 467 -16.64 20.94 -17.31
CA LEU A 467 -17.55 20.91 -16.19
C LEU A 467 -16.96 19.96 -15.11
N PRO A 468 -16.85 20.38 -13.84
CA PRO A 468 -16.31 19.49 -12.81
C PRO A 468 -17.30 18.39 -12.42
N ASP A 469 -16.79 17.23 -12.05
CA ASP A 469 -17.58 16.03 -11.75
C ASP A 469 -18.57 16.25 -10.59
N ILE A 470 -18.20 17.04 -9.59
CA ILE A 470 -19.12 17.50 -8.52
C ILE A 470 -20.36 18.24 -9.04
N GLU A 471 -20.28 18.90 -10.20
CA GLU A 471 -21.44 19.54 -10.84
C GLU A 471 -22.29 18.55 -11.67
N GLU A 472 -21.79 17.34 -11.88
CA GLU A 472 -22.33 16.27 -12.71
C GLU A 472 -22.74 15.02 -11.93
N ASN A 473 -22.34 14.87 -10.66
CA ASN A 473 -22.70 13.77 -9.76
C ASN A 473 -24.22 13.59 -9.51
N GLY A 474 -25.07 14.51 -9.97
CA GLY A 474 -26.52 14.49 -9.79
C GLY A 474 -27.03 14.94 -8.40
N MET A 475 -26.13 15.41 -7.54
CA MET A 475 -26.33 15.78 -6.14
C MET A 475 -26.00 17.26 -5.87
N ALA A 476 -25.01 17.55 -5.02
CA ALA A 476 -24.65 18.89 -4.59
C ALA A 476 -23.42 19.41 -5.36
N ASN A 477 -23.59 20.51 -6.10
CA ASN A 477 -22.54 21.08 -6.95
C ASN A 477 -21.34 21.74 -6.23
N ALA A 478 -21.23 21.66 -4.90
CA ALA A 478 -20.11 22.24 -4.13
C ALA A 478 -20.18 21.92 -2.63
N ILE A 479 -19.04 21.60 -2.04
CA ILE A 479 -18.84 21.56 -0.59
C ILE A 479 -18.56 22.97 -0.06
N ILE A 480 -19.43 23.47 0.82
CA ILE A 480 -19.26 24.79 1.48
C ILE A 480 -18.48 24.66 2.80
N SER A 481 -18.64 23.52 3.47
CA SER A 481 -18.00 23.18 4.73
C SER A 481 -18.04 21.68 4.88
N PHE A 482 -16.87 21.04 4.79
CA PHE A 482 -16.75 19.60 4.94
C PHE A 482 -17.31 19.13 6.30
N THR A 483 -18.20 18.16 6.27
CA THR A 483 -18.82 17.54 7.45
C THR A 483 -19.06 16.05 7.20
N ASP A 484 -18.16 15.23 7.70
CA ASP A 484 -18.30 13.77 7.74
C ASP A 484 -18.87 13.34 9.13
N VAL A 485 -19.92 12.52 9.14
CA VAL A 485 -20.71 12.20 10.35
C VAL A 485 -20.24 10.93 11.05
N ASP A 486 -19.84 9.91 10.30
CA ASP A 486 -19.36 8.63 10.79
C ASP A 486 -17.88 8.36 10.54
N ASP A 487 -17.17 9.34 9.99
CA ASP A 487 -15.73 9.30 9.74
C ASP A 487 -15.40 8.28 8.65
N ASP A 488 -16.17 8.22 7.55
CA ASP A 488 -15.90 7.36 6.39
C ASP A 488 -15.25 8.06 5.18
N GLY A 489 -15.17 9.39 5.20
CA GLY A 489 -14.57 10.20 4.14
C GLY A 489 -15.58 10.91 3.24
N LEU A 490 -16.83 10.45 3.22
CA LEU A 490 -17.86 11.07 2.40
C LEU A 490 -18.50 12.29 3.10
N ASP A 491 -18.65 13.42 2.39
CA ASP A 491 -19.33 14.59 2.96
C ASP A 491 -20.84 14.35 3.14
N ALA A 492 -21.39 14.82 4.27
CA ALA A 492 -22.82 14.75 4.60
C ALA A 492 -23.78 15.40 3.58
N LEU A 493 -23.29 16.11 2.57
CA LEU A 493 -24.07 16.61 1.44
C LEU A 493 -24.39 15.54 0.40
N PHE A 494 -23.52 14.53 0.29
CA PHE A 494 -23.63 13.40 -0.64
C PHE A 494 -24.26 12.19 0.01
N GLU A 495 -24.22 12.14 1.34
CA GLU A 495 -24.95 11.17 2.13
C GLU A 495 -26.46 11.29 2.00
N GLY A 496 -27.15 10.16 1.83
CA GLY A 496 -28.60 10.19 1.76
C GLY A 496 -29.31 9.92 3.07
N SER A 497 -30.00 8.78 3.11
CA SER A 497 -31.03 8.55 4.14
C SER A 497 -30.48 7.93 5.42
N ASN A 498 -29.41 7.18 5.28
CA ASN A 498 -28.51 6.78 6.36
C ASN A 498 -27.30 7.73 6.32
N MET A 499 -26.68 7.96 7.46
CA MET A 499 -25.51 8.86 7.57
C MET A 499 -24.46 8.24 8.51
N LEU A 500 -24.53 6.91 8.65
CA LEU A 500 -23.89 6.11 9.70
C LEU A 500 -23.74 4.68 9.14
N ASP A 501 -22.99 4.57 8.06
CA ASP A 501 -22.81 3.42 7.19
C ASP A 501 -21.44 3.40 6.50
N VAL A 502 -20.40 3.68 7.27
CA VAL A 502 -18.98 3.28 7.09
C VAL A 502 -18.65 1.95 6.37
N THR A 503 -19.61 1.04 6.14
CA THR A 503 -19.40 -0.23 5.41
C THR A 503 -20.06 -0.24 4.03
N ASP A 504 -20.74 0.83 3.64
CA ASP A 504 -21.44 0.98 2.37
C ASP A 504 -20.62 1.85 1.42
N VAL A 505 -19.64 1.23 0.78
CA VAL A 505 -18.61 1.90 -0.05
C VAL A 505 -19.14 2.60 -1.30
N ASN A 506 -20.44 2.47 -1.60
CA ASN A 506 -21.09 3.14 -2.72
C ASN A 506 -22.06 4.23 -2.28
N ASP A 507 -22.30 4.34 -0.97
CA ASP A 507 -23.49 4.98 -0.43
C ASP A 507 -24.73 4.56 -1.25
N GLU A 508 -25.38 5.51 -1.93
CA GLU A 508 -26.59 5.23 -2.68
C GLU A 508 -26.38 5.06 -4.19
N ILE A 509 -25.13 5.08 -4.65
CA ILE A 509 -24.72 4.86 -6.05
C ILE A 509 -24.50 3.36 -6.32
N ASP A 510 -25.41 2.52 -5.82
CA ASP A 510 -25.43 1.04 -6.00
C ASP A 510 -25.45 0.56 -7.47
N LEU A 511 -25.97 1.40 -8.36
CA LEU A 511 -26.14 1.15 -9.79
C LEU A 511 -25.79 2.45 -10.53
N PRO A 512 -24.52 2.63 -10.92
CA PRO A 512 -24.03 3.85 -11.55
C PRO A 512 -24.89 4.26 -12.75
N GLU A 513 -25.44 3.30 -13.48
CA GLU A 513 -26.23 3.57 -14.68
C GLU A 513 -27.72 3.91 -14.46
N ALA A 514 -28.22 4.00 -13.21
CA ALA A 514 -29.66 3.85 -12.97
C ALA A 514 -30.37 4.79 -11.97
N SER A 515 -29.76 5.80 -11.35
CA SER A 515 -30.58 6.74 -10.54
C SER A 515 -29.98 8.05 -10.07
N ILE A 516 -28.72 8.08 -9.64
CA ILE A 516 -28.13 9.26 -9.01
C ILE A 516 -27.31 10.01 -10.04
N LEU A 517 -26.34 9.31 -10.62
CA LEU A 517 -25.56 9.80 -11.75
C LEU A 517 -26.48 10.11 -12.95
N PRO A 518 -26.49 11.35 -13.42
CA PRO A 518 -27.18 11.78 -14.62
C PRO A 518 -26.66 11.10 -15.90
N ASP A 519 -27.54 11.05 -16.91
CA ASP A 519 -27.28 10.59 -18.28
C ASP A 519 -28.23 11.41 -19.17
N ASP A 520 -27.85 12.65 -19.45
CA ASP A 520 -28.71 13.68 -20.02
C ASP A 520 -29.17 13.32 -21.44
N ASP A 521 -28.38 12.55 -22.19
CA ASP A 521 -28.69 12.11 -23.55
C ASP A 521 -29.20 10.67 -23.67
N ASN A 522 -29.17 9.93 -22.56
CA ASN A 522 -29.68 8.56 -22.40
C ASN A 522 -28.94 7.56 -23.27
N ASP A 523 -27.62 7.71 -23.42
CA ASP A 523 -26.83 6.97 -24.36
C ASP A 523 -25.83 5.96 -23.74
N VAL A 524 -25.79 5.83 -22.41
CA VAL A 524 -24.94 4.88 -21.66
C VAL A 524 -24.97 3.45 -22.22
N TYR A 525 -26.11 2.99 -22.77
CA TYR A 525 -26.27 1.67 -23.40
C TYR A 525 -26.04 1.62 -24.92
N THR A 526 -25.72 2.74 -25.53
CA THR A 526 -25.65 2.94 -26.99
C THR A 526 -24.38 3.60 -27.50
N GLY A 527 -23.44 4.00 -26.65
CA GLY A 527 -22.11 4.38 -27.10
C GLY A 527 -21.33 5.31 -26.18
N GLY A 528 -22.00 6.16 -25.39
CA GLY A 528 -21.39 7.02 -24.38
C GLY A 528 -21.58 6.46 -22.98
N ASP A 529 -21.67 7.36 -22.00
CA ASP A 529 -21.58 7.06 -20.57
C ASP A 529 -22.55 7.93 -19.74
N VAL A 530 -22.42 7.92 -18.42
CA VAL A 530 -23.06 8.94 -17.55
C VAL A 530 -22.31 10.27 -17.64
N ASP A 531 -22.98 11.36 -17.27
CA ASP A 531 -22.56 12.75 -17.56
C ASP A 531 -21.08 13.03 -17.21
N TYR A 532 -20.61 12.72 -15.99
CA TYR A 532 -19.22 12.97 -15.56
C TYR A 532 -18.13 12.18 -16.33
N ARG A 533 -18.54 11.19 -17.13
CA ARG A 533 -17.65 10.39 -18.01
C ARG A 533 -17.93 10.65 -19.49
N ASP A 534 -18.86 11.54 -19.80
CA ASP A 534 -19.32 11.81 -21.16
C ASP A 534 -18.99 13.22 -21.61
N TYR A 535 -17.87 13.30 -22.36
CA TYR A 535 -17.37 14.53 -22.96
C TYR A 535 -18.45 15.37 -23.68
N PHE A 536 -19.54 14.73 -24.11
CA PHE A 536 -20.73 15.43 -24.51
C PHE A 536 -21.98 14.95 -23.76
N ASN A 537 -22.30 15.63 -22.66
CA ASN A 537 -23.62 15.64 -21.98
C ASN A 537 -24.88 15.75 -22.88
N THR A 538 -24.73 16.09 -24.17
CA THR A 538 -25.81 15.96 -25.16
C THR A 538 -25.32 15.36 -26.48
N ASN A 539 -25.69 14.12 -26.80
CA ASN A 539 -25.39 13.50 -28.09
C ASN A 539 -26.56 13.58 -29.13
N PRO A 540 -26.31 14.07 -30.35
CA PRO A 540 -25.09 14.76 -30.79
C PRO A 540 -25.03 16.19 -30.25
N PRO A 541 -23.83 16.72 -29.99
CA PRO A 541 -23.67 18.05 -29.42
C PRO A 541 -24.27 19.11 -30.34
N SER A 542 -24.79 20.19 -29.74
CA SER A 542 -25.41 21.28 -30.48
C SER A 542 -24.47 21.95 -31.49
N SER A 543 -23.16 21.78 -31.30
CA SER A 543 -22.09 22.02 -32.27
C SER A 543 -20.94 21.06 -32.05
N ALA A 544 -20.49 20.37 -33.10
CA ALA A 544 -19.20 19.67 -33.13
C ALA A 544 -18.24 20.43 -34.05
N THR A 545 -17.05 20.77 -33.56
CA THR A 545 -15.93 21.29 -34.36
C THR A 545 -15.00 20.14 -34.76
N LEU A 546 -14.15 20.37 -35.76
CA LEU A 546 -13.22 19.36 -36.25
C LEU A 546 -11.85 20.02 -36.34
N ASP A 547 -11.05 19.87 -35.28
CA ASP A 547 -9.80 20.62 -35.11
C ASP A 547 -8.60 19.94 -35.73
N PHE A 548 -7.86 20.67 -36.57
CA PHE A 548 -6.62 20.16 -37.19
C PHE A 548 -5.34 20.76 -36.59
N ASP A 549 -5.41 21.86 -35.84
CA ASP A 549 -4.25 22.53 -35.24
C ASP A 549 -4.48 23.13 -33.84
N GLY A 550 -5.54 22.73 -33.13
CA GLY A 550 -5.88 23.24 -31.79
C GLY A 550 -6.53 24.62 -31.81
N VAL A 551 -7.06 25.04 -32.95
CA VAL A 551 -7.92 26.21 -33.13
C VAL A 551 -9.14 25.78 -33.92
N ASP A 552 -10.33 26.17 -33.45
CA ASP A 552 -11.61 25.88 -34.13
C ASP A 552 -11.54 26.09 -35.66
N ASP A 553 -11.56 24.98 -36.39
CA ASP A 553 -11.58 24.98 -37.85
C ASP A 553 -13.02 24.88 -38.36
N TYR A 554 -13.51 25.97 -38.98
CA TYR A 554 -14.86 26.01 -39.55
C TYR A 554 -14.84 25.80 -41.07
N LEU A 555 -15.57 24.78 -41.55
CA LEU A 555 -15.87 24.62 -42.98
C LEU A 555 -17.08 25.49 -43.38
N ALA A 556 -16.85 26.77 -43.67
CA ALA A 556 -17.94 27.68 -44.09
C ALA A 556 -18.09 27.77 -45.62
N THR A 557 -19.29 27.50 -46.13
CA THR A 557 -19.74 27.83 -47.50
C THR A 557 -21.13 28.45 -47.46
N ASP A 558 -21.53 29.20 -48.50
CA ASP A 558 -22.94 29.56 -48.72
C ASP A 558 -23.79 28.28 -48.69
N SER A 559 -25.02 28.37 -48.13
CA SER A 559 -26.01 27.27 -48.00
C SER A 559 -25.92 26.26 -49.14
N PHE A 560 -25.17 25.18 -48.90
CA PHE A 560 -24.90 24.18 -49.93
C PHE A 560 -26.02 23.14 -49.98
N ILE A 561 -26.78 22.98 -48.88
CA ILE A 561 -27.77 21.92 -48.74
C ILE A 561 -29.02 22.48 -48.04
N SER A 562 -30.09 22.64 -48.81
CA SER A 562 -31.44 22.84 -48.28
C SER A 562 -32.26 21.58 -48.56
N GLY A 563 -32.77 20.93 -47.53
CA GLY A 563 -33.74 19.83 -47.67
C GLY A 563 -33.16 18.43 -47.88
N GLN A 564 -31.90 18.18 -47.53
CA GLN A 564 -31.41 16.82 -47.26
C GLN A 564 -31.42 16.59 -45.75
N THR A 565 -31.72 15.36 -45.31
CA THR A 565 -31.64 14.98 -43.90
C THR A 565 -30.32 14.31 -43.55
N ASP A 566 -29.59 13.78 -44.55
CA ASP A 566 -28.37 12.99 -44.34
C ASP A 566 -27.25 13.49 -45.27
N ILE A 567 -26.05 13.70 -44.72
CA ILE A 567 -24.85 14.13 -45.45
C ILE A 567 -23.70 13.18 -45.10
N SER A 568 -22.91 12.77 -46.09
CA SER A 568 -21.63 12.09 -45.86
C SER A 568 -20.49 12.97 -46.40
N ILE A 569 -19.57 13.36 -45.53
CA ILE A 569 -18.37 14.13 -45.89
C ILE A 569 -17.20 13.15 -45.99
N MET A 570 -16.35 13.31 -47.02
CA MET A 570 -15.14 12.50 -47.19
C MET A 570 -13.95 13.46 -47.38
N ALA A 571 -12.99 13.40 -46.45
CA ALA A 571 -11.80 14.25 -46.44
C ALA A 571 -10.52 13.44 -46.69
N TRP A 572 -9.50 14.08 -47.25
CA TRP A 572 -8.16 13.53 -47.40
C TRP A 572 -7.20 14.30 -46.51
N ILE A 573 -6.52 13.61 -45.59
CA ILE A 573 -5.53 14.22 -44.69
C ILE A 573 -4.13 13.90 -45.23
N LYS A 574 -3.27 14.93 -45.31
CA LYS A 574 -1.87 14.78 -45.67
C LYS A 574 -1.01 15.36 -44.55
N PRO A 575 -0.32 14.53 -43.75
CA PRO A 575 0.58 15.05 -42.72
C PRO A 575 1.79 15.76 -43.35
N ASP A 576 2.33 16.76 -42.64
CA ASP A 576 3.58 17.42 -43.03
C ASP A 576 4.77 16.44 -42.89
N ALA A 577 5.77 16.57 -43.76
CA ALA A 577 6.91 15.66 -43.86
C ALA A 577 7.82 15.66 -42.62
N LEU A 578 7.63 16.59 -41.69
CA LEU A 578 8.37 16.68 -40.43
C LEU A 578 7.63 16.02 -39.24
N ASN A 579 6.33 15.73 -39.37
CA ASN A 579 5.58 14.98 -38.37
C ASN A 579 5.74 13.48 -38.65
N ALA A 580 6.76 12.89 -38.03
CA ALA A 580 7.03 11.44 -38.08
C ALA A 580 6.26 10.64 -37.00
N GLY A 581 5.38 11.30 -36.24
CA GLY A 581 4.55 10.69 -35.19
C GLY A 581 3.16 10.29 -35.67
N THR A 582 2.40 9.66 -34.76
CA THR A 582 1.00 9.26 -34.95
C THR A 582 0.11 10.49 -35.14
N THR A 583 -0.87 10.43 -36.05
CA THR A 583 -1.93 11.45 -36.17
C THR A 583 -3.26 10.79 -35.83
N THR A 584 -3.94 11.29 -34.81
CA THR A 584 -5.25 10.80 -34.36
C THR A 584 -6.34 11.71 -34.89
N ILE A 585 -7.43 11.12 -35.41
CA ILE A 585 -8.70 11.82 -35.62
C ILE A 585 -9.60 11.31 -34.49
N VAL A 586 -10.05 12.19 -33.62
CA VAL A 586 -10.98 11.84 -32.54
C VAL A 586 -12.40 11.99 -33.08
N GLY A 587 -13.24 11.03 -32.72
CA GLY A 587 -14.67 11.02 -32.95
C GLY A 587 -15.26 9.94 -32.04
N GLU A 588 -16.50 10.14 -31.60
CA GLU A 588 -17.25 9.36 -30.58
C GLU A 588 -17.45 7.86 -30.90
N ASP A 589 -16.97 7.36 -32.05
CA ASP A 589 -17.07 5.96 -32.47
C ASP A 589 -15.69 5.42 -32.86
N LEU A 590 -15.34 4.19 -32.42
CA LEU A 590 -14.12 3.42 -32.74
C LEU A 590 -13.07 4.25 -33.51
N GLY A 591 -12.35 5.11 -32.78
CA GLY A 591 -11.32 5.97 -33.34
C GLY A 591 -10.39 5.15 -34.25
N CYS A 592 -10.43 5.44 -35.55
CA CYS A 592 -9.59 4.72 -36.51
C CYS A 592 -8.14 5.21 -36.37
N LYS A 593 -7.31 4.46 -35.62
CA LYS A 593 -5.84 4.63 -35.65
C LYS A 593 -5.33 4.42 -37.08
N LEU A 594 -4.97 5.50 -37.75
CA LEU A 594 -4.37 5.48 -39.07
C LEU A 594 -2.86 5.22 -38.94
N TYR A 595 -2.47 3.95 -39.08
CA TYR A 595 -1.05 3.60 -39.22
C TYR A 595 -0.55 4.01 -40.60
N LEU A 596 0.31 5.04 -40.65
CA LEU A 596 1.11 5.35 -41.82
C LEU A 596 2.23 4.30 -41.96
N ARG A 597 2.35 3.72 -43.16
CA ARG A 597 3.37 2.71 -43.47
C ARG A 597 4.49 3.27 -44.33
#